data_AF-A0A9P7JSI6-F1
#
_entry.id   AF-A0A9P7JSI6-F1
#
_cell.length_a   1.000
_cell.length_b   1.000
_cell.length_c   1.000
_cell.angle_alpha   90.00
_cell.angle_beta   90.00
_cell.angle_gamma   90.00
#
_symmetry.space_group_name_H-M   'P 1'
#
loop_
_entity.id
_entity.type
_entity.pdbx_description
1 polymer ?
#
loop_
_entity_poly.entity_id
_entity_poly.type
_entity_poly.pdbx_seq_one_letter_code
_entity_poly.pdbx_strand_id
1 'polypeptide(L)'
;MLSTATLALGISCVIALGVASGLIRRRVYPLPLPPGPRPIPFLGNVLQLDTKRPWLTYTAWGKIYGNIIRCRVLGIDLIIINSETIAQDLLDKRSANYSSRPVFHANEKAGVALLTPMYPYGETLRQHRRIFHQVLKAEASVSYHEIYSRHANRLVVNLLGGTVDIQHYAEAFVHIPLVSL
;
A
#
# COMPACT_ATOMS: atom_id res chain seq x y z
N MET A 1 35.77 -23.38 26.25
CA MET A 1 36.37 -22.03 26.36
C MET A 1 36.33 -21.38 24.99
N LEU A 2 35.41 -20.43 24.75
CA LEU A 2 35.40 -19.68 23.49
C LEU A 2 36.68 -18.84 23.42
N SER A 3 37.52 -19.13 22.41
CA SER A 3 38.81 -18.45 22.21
C SER A 3 38.61 -16.96 21.93
N THR A 4 39.42 -16.10 22.53
CA THR A 4 39.40 -14.63 22.33
C THR A 4 39.47 -14.23 20.84
N ALA A 5 40.10 -15.07 20.01
CA ALA A 5 40.15 -14.89 18.56
C ALA A 5 38.77 -14.99 17.88
N THR A 6 37.88 -15.87 18.36
CA THR A 6 36.52 -16.02 17.78
C THR A 6 35.64 -14.81 18.09
N LEU A 7 35.78 -14.23 19.29
CA LEU A 7 35.08 -13.00 19.67
C LEU A 7 35.60 -11.80 18.87
N ALA A 8 36.92 -11.69 18.67
CA ALA A 8 37.51 -10.61 17.88
C ALA A 8 37.09 -10.65 16.40
N LEU A 9 37.04 -11.83 15.78
CA LEU A 9 36.54 -12.02 14.41
C LEU A 9 35.05 -11.67 14.30
N GLY A 10 34.24 -12.05 15.29
CA GLY A 10 32.82 -11.69 15.34
C GLY A 10 32.61 -10.17 15.40
N ILE A 11 33.34 -9.46 16.27
CA ILE A 11 33.25 -8.00 16.39
C ILE A 11 33.71 -7.32 15.09
N SER A 12 34.80 -7.78 14.47
CA SER A 12 35.30 -7.26 13.20
C SER A 12 34.27 -7.41 12.07
N CYS A 13 33.63 -8.58 11.95
CA CYS A 13 32.55 -8.81 10.97
C CYS A 13 31.36 -7.87 11.20
N VAL A 14 30.94 -7.63 12.45
CA VAL A 14 29.84 -6.72 12.77
C VAL A 14 30.19 -5.28 12.39
N ILE A 15 31.42 -4.82 12.68
CA ILE A 15 31.89 -3.48 12.31
C ILE A 15 31.96 -3.35 10.79
N ALA A 16 32.53 -4.33 10.09
CA ALA A 16 32.63 -4.33 8.63
C ALA A 16 31.24 -4.29 7.97
N LEU A 17 30.28 -5.09 8.47
CA LEU A 17 28.88 -5.05 8.02
C LEU A 17 28.22 -3.69 8.31
N GLY A 18 28.48 -3.11 9.49
CA GLY A 18 28.00 -1.78 9.85
C GLY A 18 28.51 -0.69 8.89
N VAL A 19 29.81 -0.67 8.62
CA VAL A 19 30.45 0.29 7.69
C VAL A 19 29.95 0.08 6.26
N ALA A 20 29.94 -1.17 5.77
CA ALA A 20 29.45 -1.49 4.44
C ALA A 20 27.98 -1.07 4.26
N SER A 21 27.12 -1.37 5.24
CA SER A 21 25.71 -0.96 5.20
C SER A 21 25.55 0.56 5.21
N GLY A 22 26.38 1.29 5.96
CA GLY A 22 26.39 2.76 5.99
C GLY A 22 26.80 3.38 4.65
N LEU A 23 27.84 2.83 4.01
CA LEU A 23 28.32 3.28 2.70
C LEU A 23 27.29 2.99 1.59
N ILE A 24 26.71 1.78 1.58
CA ILE A 24 25.62 1.42 0.67
C ILE A 24 24.44 2.38 0.86
N ARG A 25 24.06 2.66 2.11
CA ARG A 25 22.92 3.54 2.40
C ARG A 25 23.15 4.97 1.93
N ARG A 26 24.36 5.52 2.08
CA ARG A 26 24.72 6.84 1.53
C ARG A 26 24.68 6.88 0.01
N ARG A 27 25.08 5.78 -0.66
CA ARG A 27 25.04 5.69 -2.11
C ARG A 27 23.61 5.60 -2.65
N VAL A 28 22.73 4.85 -1.98
CA VAL A 28 21.35 4.64 -2.41
C VAL A 28 20.45 5.85 -2.06
N TYR A 29 20.68 6.51 -0.92
CA TYR A 29 19.91 7.67 -0.48
C TYR A 29 20.84 8.89 -0.35
N PRO A 30 20.99 9.68 -1.42
CA PRO A 30 21.85 10.86 -1.39
C PRO A 30 21.30 11.99 -0.51
N LEU A 31 20.00 11.94 -0.20
CA LEU A 31 19.31 12.91 0.65
C LEU A 31 19.01 12.34 2.04
N PRO A 32 18.98 13.21 3.08
CA PRO A 32 18.57 12.80 4.42
C PRO A 32 17.16 12.23 4.37
N LEU A 33 16.99 11.12 5.07
CA LEU A 33 15.74 10.39 5.10
C LEU A 33 14.83 10.95 6.18
N PRO A 34 13.49 10.85 6.02
CA PRO A 34 12.57 11.20 7.08
C PRO A 34 12.90 10.44 8.37
N PRO A 35 12.61 11.03 9.54
CA PRO A 35 12.81 10.36 10.83
C PRO A 35 11.95 9.11 10.93
N GLY A 36 12.32 8.20 11.82
CA GLY A 36 11.52 7.01 12.07
C GLY A 36 12.22 5.96 12.93
N PRO A 37 11.48 4.89 13.26
CA PRO A 37 11.99 3.83 14.12
C PRO A 37 13.18 3.13 13.47
N ARG A 38 14.21 2.83 14.27
CA ARG A 38 15.42 2.17 13.76
C ARG A 38 15.09 0.74 13.29
N PRO A 39 15.35 0.41 12.02
CA PRO A 39 15.05 -0.92 11.48
C PRO A 39 16.02 -1.97 12.05
N ILE A 40 15.48 -3.15 12.36
CA ILE A 40 16.26 -4.34 12.71
C ILE A 40 16.91 -4.89 11.42
N PRO A 41 18.15 -5.41 11.45
CA PRO A 41 18.77 -6.05 10.29
C PRO A 41 17.86 -7.12 9.67
N PHE A 42 17.79 -7.16 8.34
CA PHE A 42 16.97 -8.08 7.51
C PHE A 42 15.44 -7.94 7.63
N LEU A 43 14.89 -7.90 8.84
CA LEU A 43 13.44 -7.83 9.09
C LEU A 43 12.87 -6.41 8.95
N GLY A 44 13.67 -5.39 9.24
CA GLY A 44 13.20 -4.01 9.34
C GLY A 44 12.44 -3.74 10.64
N ASN A 45 11.33 -3.02 10.55
CA ASN A 45 10.45 -2.60 11.64
C ASN A 45 9.22 -3.52 11.78
N VAL A 46 9.21 -4.70 11.14
CA VAL A 46 8.08 -5.67 11.22
C VAL A 46 7.74 -6.00 12.67
N LEU A 47 8.74 -6.25 13.50
CA LEU A 47 8.55 -6.61 14.92
C LEU A 47 8.07 -5.43 15.78
N GLN A 48 8.19 -4.20 15.27
CA GLN A 48 7.77 -2.98 15.97
C GLN A 48 6.38 -2.52 15.53
N LEU A 49 5.73 -3.28 14.65
CA LEU A 49 4.48 -2.92 14.00
C LEU A 49 3.39 -3.93 14.38
N ASP A 50 2.24 -3.43 14.85
CA ASP A 50 1.06 -4.28 15.03
C ASP A 50 0.53 -4.68 13.65
N THR A 51 0.85 -5.88 13.18
CA THR A 51 0.44 -6.39 11.86
C THR A 51 -1.08 -6.43 11.68
N LYS A 52 -1.85 -6.57 12.77
CA LYS A 52 -3.32 -6.58 12.70
C LYS A 52 -3.89 -5.17 12.59
N ARG A 53 -3.24 -4.19 13.23
CA ARG A 53 -3.71 -2.79 13.29
C ARG A 53 -2.56 -1.80 13.10
N PRO A 54 -1.93 -1.79 11.89
CA PRO A 54 -0.74 -0.98 11.64
C PRO A 54 -0.98 0.53 11.83
N TRP A 55 -2.20 1.00 11.53
CA TRP A 55 -2.58 2.41 11.68
C TRP A 55 -2.42 2.94 13.12
N LEU A 56 -2.61 2.09 14.14
CA LEU A 56 -2.38 2.48 15.54
C LEU A 56 -0.89 2.74 15.80
N THR A 57 -0.03 1.87 15.27
CA THR A 57 1.43 2.01 15.37
C THR A 57 1.89 3.27 14.63
N TYR A 58 1.37 3.50 13.41
CA TYR A 58 1.67 4.69 12.61
C TYR A 58 1.29 5.99 13.31
N THR A 59 0.12 6.01 13.95
CA THR A 59 -0.36 7.14 14.75
C THR A 59 0.55 7.39 15.96
N ALA A 60 0.95 6.32 16.67
CA ALA A 60 1.84 6.41 17.81
C ALA A 60 3.23 6.95 17.40
N TRP A 61 3.79 6.46 16.29
CA TRP A 61 5.03 6.98 15.73
C TRP A 61 4.89 8.43 15.27
N GLY A 62 3.70 8.84 14.81
CA GLY A 62 3.34 10.23 14.50
C GLY A 62 3.65 11.19 15.65
N LYS A 63 3.31 10.79 16.87
CA LYS A 63 3.55 11.58 18.08
C LYS A 63 5.03 11.70 18.46
N ILE A 64 5.87 10.76 18.02
CA ILE A 64 7.29 10.67 18.38
C ILE A 64 8.18 11.31 17.32
N TYR A 65 7.91 11.03 16.05
CA TYR A 65 8.78 11.37 14.91
C TYR A 65 8.19 12.46 14.01
N GLY A 66 6.92 12.83 14.21
CA GLY A 66 6.23 13.87 13.44
C GLY A 66 5.40 13.34 12.27
N ASN A 67 5.12 14.22 11.32
CA ASN A 67 4.09 13.99 10.30
C ASN A 67 4.54 13.14 9.09
N ILE A 68 5.86 12.99 8.87
CA ILE A 68 6.43 12.18 7.80
C ILE A 68 7.43 11.23 8.41
N ILE A 69 7.16 9.93 8.29
CA ILE A 69 7.93 8.89 8.97
C ILE A 69 8.41 7.88 7.95
N ARG A 70 9.65 7.44 8.09
CA ARG A 70 10.18 6.30 7.35
C ARG A 70 10.23 5.06 8.23
N CYS A 71 9.66 3.96 7.77
CA CYS A 71 9.94 2.64 8.30
C CYS A 71 10.32 1.67 7.17
N ARG A 72 10.83 0.49 7.53
CA ARG A 72 11.21 -0.55 6.58
C ARG A 72 10.50 -1.84 6.94
N VAL A 73 9.85 -2.49 6.01
CA VAL A 73 9.13 -3.75 6.22
C VAL A 73 9.61 -4.75 5.18
N LEU A 74 10.25 -5.85 5.61
CA LEU A 74 10.74 -6.91 4.72
C LEU A 74 11.57 -6.38 3.52
N GLY A 75 12.46 -5.42 3.79
CA GLY A 75 13.31 -4.81 2.77
C GLY A 75 12.67 -3.68 1.96
N ILE A 76 11.36 -3.45 2.11
CA ILE A 76 10.64 -2.36 1.45
C ILE A 76 10.62 -1.14 2.37
N ASP A 77 11.05 0.02 1.86
CA ASP A 77 10.93 1.28 2.59
C ASP A 77 9.52 1.87 2.42
N LEU A 78 8.87 2.16 3.54
CA LEU A 78 7.55 2.74 3.61
C LEU A 78 7.65 4.15 4.18
N ILE A 79 6.96 5.08 3.54
CA ILE A 79 6.77 6.44 4.03
C ILE A 79 5.34 6.56 4.54
N ILE A 80 5.21 6.88 5.82
CA ILE A 80 3.93 7.08 6.50
C ILE A 80 3.71 8.59 6.62
N ILE A 81 2.53 9.04 6.18
CA ILE A 81 2.12 10.45 6.27
C ILE A 81 0.97 10.54 7.26
N ASN A 82 1.19 11.26 8.37
CA ASN A 82 0.22 11.44 9.46
C ASN A 82 -0.48 12.82 9.42
N SER A 83 -0.35 13.57 8.33
CA SER A 83 -1.00 14.88 8.15
C SER A 83 -1.75 14.93 6.84
N GLU A 84 -3.03 15.30 6.89
CA GLU A 84 -3.91 15.44 5.73
C GLU A 84 -3.36 16.43 4.70
N THR A 85 -2.93 17.60 5.17
CA THR A 85 -2.37 18.67 4.31
C THR A 85 -1.16 18.18 3.51
N ILE A 86 -0.26 17.43 4.15
CA ILE A 86 0.92 16.85 3.53
C ILE A 86 0.52 15.74 2.56
N ALA A 87 -0.45 14.91 2.93
CA ALA A 87 -0.97 13.86 2.06
C ALA A 87 -1.58 14.45 0.78
N GLN A 88 -2.37 15.51 0.88
CA GLN A 88 -2.92 16.22 -0.27
C GLN A 88 -1.82 16.84 -1.14
N ASP A 89 -0.84 17.50 -0.52
CA ASP A 89 0.25 18.14 -1.27
C ASP A 89 1.17 17.16 -2.00
N LEU A 90 1.40 15.97 -1.45
CA LEU A 90 2.24 14.94 -2.04
C LEU A 90 1.45 14.00 -2.96
N LEU A 91 0.37 13.39 -2.46
CA LEU A 91 -0.31 12.30 -3.14
C LEU A 91 -1.35 12.78 -4.16
N ASP A 92 -1.89 13.99 -4.02
CA ASP A 92 -2.90 14.55 -4.93
C ASP A 92 -2.26 15.55 -5.89
N LYS A 93 -1.83 16.71 -5.38
CA LYS A 93 -1.23 17.79 -6.20
C LYS A 93 0.04 17.36 -6.94
N ARG A 94 0.83 16.45 -6.34
CA ARG A 94 2.08 15.92 -6.91
C ARG A 94 1.97 14.42 -7.22
N SER A 95 0.76 13.92 -7.44
CA SER A 95 0.46 12.51 -7.73
C SER A 95 1.35 11.90 -8.82
N ALA A 96 1.70 12.65 -9.86
CA ALA A 96 2.59 12.16 -10.93
C ALA A 96 3.97 11.70 -10.45
N ASN A 97 4.46 12.23 -9.32
CA ASN A 97 5.78 11.90 -8.77
C ASN A 97 5.72 10.69 -7.81
N TYR A 98 4.63 10.54 -7.06
CA TYR A 98 4.56 9.62 -5.92
C TYR A 98 3.57 8.46 -6.10
N SER A 99 2.65 8.54 -7.06
CA SER A 99 1.55 7.57 -7.21
C SER A 99 1.88 6.40 -8.14
N SER A 100 3.15 6.20 -8.51
CA SER A 100 3.55 5.03 -9.30
C SER A 100 3.47 3.75 -8.47
N ARG A 101 3.05 2.65 -9.10
CA ARG A 101 2.88 1.35 -8.45
C ARG A 101 4.14 0.51 -8.59
N PRO A 102 4.67 -0.07 -7.50
CA PRO A 102 5.75 -1.03 -7.61
C PRO A 102 5.26 -2.27 -8.35
N VAL A 103 6.09 -2.78 -9.27
CA VAL A 103 5.78 -3.98 -10.03
C VAL A 103 6.10 -5.20 -9.16
N PHE A 104 5.08 -5.93 -8.74
CA PHE A 104 5.24 -7.20 -8.05
C PHE A 104 5.08 -8.35 -9.05
N HIS A 105 6.11 -9.19 -9.20
CA HIS A 105 6.02 -10.42 -10.01
C HIS A 105 4.92 -11.38 -9.51
N ALA A 106 4.51 -11.26 -8.25
CA ALA A 106 3.38 -11.99 -7.70
C ALA A 106 2.06 -11.64 -8.43
N ASN A 107 1.92 -10.42 -8.96
CA ASN A 107 0.69 -9.98 -9.65
C ASN A 107 0.44 -10.78 -10.93
N GLU A 108 1.50 -11.16 -11.65
CA GLU A 108 1.40 -11.98 -12.85
C GLU A 108 0.95 -13.40 -12.49
N LYS A 109 1.58 -14.00 -11.48
CA LYS A 109 1.20 -15.33 -10.98
C LYS A 109 -0.21 -15.38 -10.41
N ALA A 110 -0.67 -14.29 -9.80
CA ALA A 110 -2.03 -14.17 -9.28
C ALA A 110 -3.06 -13.80 -10.37
N GLY A 111 -2.65 -13.60 -11.63
CA GLY A 111 -3.55 -13.24 -12.73
C GLY A 111 -4.11 -11.82 -12.65
N VAL A 112 -3.57 -10.96 -11.79
CA VAL A 112 -4.07 -9.59 -11.54
C VAL A 112 -3.21 -8.51 -12.18
N ALA A 113 -2.13 -8.88 -12.89
CA ALA A 113 -1.19 -7.93 -13.49
C ALA A 113 -1.83 -6.94 -14.47
N LEU A 114 -2.90 -7.34 -15.16
CA LEU A 114 -3.61 -6.50 -16.15
C LEU A 114 -4.68 -5.60 -15.53
N LEU A 115 -4.92 -5.68 -14.22
CA LEU A 115 -5.85 -4.77 -13.55
C LEU A 115 -5.29 -3.34 -13.59
N THR A 116 -6.14 -2.38 -13.95
CA THR A 116 -5.79 -0.94 -14.02
C THR A 116 -4.99 -0.43 -12.81
N PRO A 117 -5.33 -0.77 -11.55
CA PRO A 117 -4.59 -0.30 -10.38
C PRO A 117 -3.18 -0.88 -10.22
N MET A 118 -2.82 -1.91 -11.00
CA MET A 118 -1.52 -2.59 -10.96
C MET A 118 -0.50 -2.00 -11.94
N TYR A 119 -0.95 -1.20 -12.93
CA TYR A 119 -0.03 -0.54 -13.85
C TYR A 119 0.77 0.59 -13.16
N PRO A 120 2.07 0.72 -13.45
CA PRO A 120 2.85 1.87 -13.00
C PRO A 120 2.33 3.17 -13.64
N TYR A 121 2.71 4.30 -13.05
CA TYR A 121 2.32 5.59 -13.63
C TYR A 121 2.96 5.76 -15.00
N GLY A 122 2.15 6.02 -16.04
CA GLY A 122 2.60 6.09 -17.42
C GLY A 122 1.45 6.22 -18.41
N GLU A 123 1.74 6.10 -19.71
CA GLU A 123 0.74 6.27 -20.76
C GLU A 123 -0.35 5.20 -20.71
N THR A 124 0.00 3.94 -20.43
CA THR A 124 -0.98 2.84 -20.29
C THR A 124 -2.00 3.14 -19.20
N LEU A 125 -1.56 3.57 -18.01
CA LEU A 125 -2.47 3.94 -16.93
C LEU A 125 -3.33 5.17 -17.29
N ARG A 126 -2.78 6.14 -18.03
CA ARG A 126 -3.54 7.30 -18.54
C ARG A 126 -4.63 6.85 -19.53
N GLN A 127 -4.31 5.95 -20.45
CA GLN A 127 -5.27 5.40 -21.41
C GLN A 127 -6.38 4.60 -20.72
N HIS A 128 -6.03 3.71 -19.79
CA HIS A 128 -7.03 3.00 -18.99
C HIS A 128 -7.94 3.99 -18.26
N ARG A 129 -7.39 4.98 -17.56
CA ARG A 129 -8.20 5.99 -16.86
C ARG A 129 -9.13 6.77 -17.80
N ARG A 130 -8.69 7.08 -19.03
CA ARG A 130 -9.58 7.72 -20.04
C ARG A 130 -10.77 6.82 -20.40
N ILE A 131 -10.54 5.53 -20.60
CA ILE A 131 -11.60 4.56 -20.90
C ILE A 131 -12.55 4.42 -19.70
N PHE A 132 -12.01 4.17 -18.50
CA PHE A 132 -12.82 4.09 -17.27
C PHE A 132 -13.63 5.36 -17.03
N HIS A 133 -13.06 6.53 -17.30
CA HIS A 133 -13.76 7.80 -17.11
C HIS A 133 -14.99 7.95 -18.03
N GLN A 134 -14.98 7.38 -19.23
CA GLN A 134 -16.15 7.40 -20.12
C GLN A 134 -17.33 6.61 -19.56
N VAL A 135 -17.04 5.53 -18.82
CA VAL A 135 -18.02 4.63 -18.19
C VAL A 135 -18.46 5.17 -16.82
N LEU A 136 -17.55 5.79 -16.07
CA LEU A 136 -17.77 6.22 -14.68
C LEU A 136 -18.23 7.68 -14.54
N LYS A 137 -18.38 8.42 -15.64
CA LYS A 137 -18.89 9.81 -15.60
C LYS A 137 -20.38 9.85 -15.21
N ALA A 138 -20.80 10.97 -14.63
CA ALA A 138 -22.15 11.14 -14.11
C ALA A 138 -23.24 10.88 -15.17
N GLU A 139 -23.01 11.27 -16.43
CA GLU A 139 -23.97 11.09 -17.51
C GLU A 139 -24.13 9.61 -17.88
N ALA A 140 -23.05 8.84 -17.84
CA ALA A 140 -23.10 7.40 -18.08
C ALA A 140 -23.81 6.66 -16.94
N SER A 141 -23.74 7.17 -15.71
CA SER A 141 -24.35 6.53 -14.54
C SER A 141 -25.87 6.37 -14.64
N VAL A 142 -26.54 7.24 -15.42
CA VAL A 142 -27.99 7.19 -15.63
C VAL A 142 -28.41 5.88 -16.30
N SER A 143 -27.61 5.35 -17.23
CA SER A 143 -27.93 4.10 -17.92
C SER A 143 -27.87 2.88 -16.99
N TYR A 144 -27.09 2.96 -15.91
CA TYR A 144 -26.97 1.89 -14.93
C TYR A 144 -28.08 1.92 -13.87
N HIS A 145 -28.85 3.02 -13.78
CA HIS A 145 -29.80 3.23 -12.69
C HIS A 145 -30.78 2.07 -12.54
N GLU A 146 -31.32 1.56 -13.65
CA GLU A 146 -32.27 0.45 -13.63
C GLU A 146 -31.64 -0.84 -13.06
N ILE A 147 -30.42 -1.15 -13.50
CA ILE A 147 -29.66 -2.33 -13.06
C ILE A 147 -29.40 -2.24 -11.55
N TYR A 148 -28.86 -1.11 -11.09
CA TYR A 148 -28.58 -0.90 -9.66
C TYR A 148 -29.87 -0.92 -8.82
N SER A 149 -30.95 -0.29 -9.27
CA SER A 149 -32.25 -0.29 -8.58
C SER A 149 -32.83 -1.69 -8.45
N ARG A 150 -32.71 -2.53 -9.48
CA ARG A 150 -33.14 -3.94 -9.43
C ARG A 150 -32.34 -4.74 -8.41
N HIS A 151 -31.01 -4.58 -8.41
CA HIS A 151 -30.15 -5.24 -7.42
C HIS A 151 -30.44 -4.75 -5.99
N ALA A 152 -30.68 -3.46 -5.80
CA ALA A 152 -31.02 -2.87 -4.51
C ALA A 152 -32.36 -3.41 -3.98
N ASN A 153 -33.39 -3.47 -4.83
CA ASN A 153 -34.69 -4.04 -4.45
C ASN A 153 -34.57 -5.52 -4.06
N ARG A 154 -33.81 -6.31 -4.82
CA ARG A 154 -33.56 -7.71 -4.51
C ARG A 154 -32.83 -7.87 -3.17
N LEU A 155 -31.86 -7.00 -2.89
CA LEU A 155 -31.16 -6.97 -1.61
C LEU A 155 -32.14 -6.72 -0.45
N VAL A 156 -33.03 -5.72 -0.57
CA VAL A 156 -34.03 -5.41 0.45
C VAL A 156 -34.96 -6.60 0.71
N VAL A 157 -35.45 -7.26 -0.34
CA VAL A 157 -36.30 -8.45 -0.19
C VAL A 157 -35.58 -9.58 0.55
N ASN A 158 -34.32 -9.84 0.21
CA ASN A 158 -33.54 -10.88 0.86
C ASN A 158 -33.26 -10.55 2.33
N LEU A 159 -32.97 -9.28 2.64
CA LEU A 159 -32.76 -8.83 4.02
C LEU A 159 -34.02 -9.01 4.88
N LEU A 160 -35.19 -8.70 4.32
CA LEU A 160 -36.48 -8.92 5.00
C LEU A 160 -36.82 -10.40 5.20
N GLY A 161 -36.36 -11.27 4.30
CA GLY A 161 -36.54 -12.72 4.38
C GLY A 161 -35.63 -13.43 5.39
N GLY A 162 -34.71 -12.71 6.05
CA GLY A 162 -33.80 -13.27 7.06
C GLY A 162 -32.73 -14.22 6.52
N THR A 163 -32.54 -14.31 5.20
CA THR A 163 -31.65 -15.27 4.55
C THR A 163 -30.29 -14.68 4.15
N VAL A 164 -29.92 -13.52 4.69
CA VAL A 164 -28.74 -12.78 4.22
C VAL A 164 -27.60 -12.88 5.22
N ASP A 165 -26.57 -13.62 4.80
CA ASP A 165 -25.20 -13.30 5.22
C ASP A 165 -24.79 -11.98 4.52
N ILE A 166 -24.74 -10.91 5.30
CA ILE A 166 -24.47 -9.54 4.83
C ILE A 166 -23.12 -9.47 4.13
N GLN A 167 -22.14 -10.29 4.55
CA GLN A 167 -20.82 -10.35 3.93
C GLN A 167 -20.89 -10.94 2.52
N HIS A 168 -21.58 -12.06 2.35
CA HIS A 168 -21.75 -12.71 1.05
C HIS A 168 -22.48 -11.80 0.04
N TYR A 169 -23.49 -11.04 0.48
CA TYR A 169 -24.25 -10.15 -0.40
C TYR A 169 -23.55 -8.82 -0.70
N ALA A 170 -22.75 -8.28 0.23
CA ALA A 170 -21.94 -7.09 -0.03
C ALA A 170 -20.92 -7.35 -1.15
N GLU A 171 -20.32 -8.54 -1.17
CA GLU A 171 -19.43 -8.99 -2.25
C GLU A 171 -20.19 -9.12 -3.57
N ALA A 172 -21.36 -9.74 -3.58
CA ALA A 172 -22.19 -9.90 -4.78
C ALA A 172 -22.65 -8.55 -5.37
N PHE A 173 -23.09 -7.60 -4.54
CA PHE A 173 -23.63 -6.31 -5.00
C PHE A 173 -22.57 -5.42 -5.68
N VAL A 174 -21.31 -5.48 -5.21
CA VAL A 174 -20.21 -4.71 -5.80
C VAL A 174 -19.70 -5.35 -7.09
N HIS A 175 -19.72 -6.68 -7.19
CA HIS A 175 -19.14 -7.40 -8.33
C HIS A 175 -20.09 -7.56 -9.53
N ILE A 176 -21.38 -7.75 -9.32
CA ILE A 176 -22.34 -8.13 -10.38
C ILE A 176 -22.55 -7.04 -11.46
N PRO A 177 -22.63 -5.74 -11.16
CA PRO A 177 -22.86 -4.71 -12.18
C PRO A 177 -21.67 -4.50 -13.14
N LEU A 178 -20.47 -4.92 -12.74
CA LEU A 178 -19.25 -4.75 -13.54
C LEU A 178 -19.00 -5.90 -14.52
N VAL A 179 -19.61 -7.06 -14.30
CA VAL A 179 -19.43 -8.26 -15.15
C VAL A 179 -20.49 -8.34 -16.26
N SER A 180 -21.58 -7.59 -16.14
CA SER A 180 -22.68 -7.54 -17.10
C SER A 180 -22.59 -6.39 -18.11
N LEU A 181 -21.48 -5.64 -18.10
CA LEU A 181 -21.07 -4.65 -19.11
C LEU A 181 -20.03 -5.26 -20.06
#